data_AF-A0A4Q6C2H6-F1
#
_entry.id   AF-A0A4Q6C2H6-F1
#
_cell.length_a   1.000
_cell.length_b   1.000
_cell.length_c   1.000
_cell.angle_alpha   90.00
_cell.angle_beta   90.00
_cell.angle_gamma   90.00
#
_symmetry.space_group_name_H-M   'P 1'
#
loop_
_entity.id
_entity.type
_entity.pdbx_description
1 polymer ?
#
loop_
_entity_poly.entity_id
_entity_poly.type
_entity_poly.pdbx_seq_one_letter_code
_entity_poly.pdbx_strand_id
1 'polypeptide(L)'
;MVRRLVNSIQSISQGIRLSNQSLLRSMYLNAGRTLPTFIKFLELHIVMFYDNSRLSSQDESRYDETSPAMSHSYAKRLSMPNSLNAARYVLFFAIYSAVVALSRYLGMGMGPALGPPMVWPAAGVFFAVLLVTKPKKWWIYGILSFLGQILGNWISDIPFNDLAVFFSPFRIAIVCAGAYLLLHFSKRYSEFSPQRAILFVLIGGVLTPAFSAICGSFFYSHFDGRPLGEAFRMHFAGGGLGVLTVTPFVLALYTIYLERKNHVDWRKLGMNTSVFFAALLFNILVFTTDLLPHTVHYELLV
;
A
#
# COMPACT_ATOMS: atom_id res chain seq x y z
N MET A 1 -52.16 -15.37 -6.46
CA MET A 1 -50.76 -15.64 -6.87
C MET A 1 -49.86 -14.42 -6.61
N VAL A 2 -50.17 -13.24 -7.17
CA VAL A 2 -49.40 -11.98 -7.00
C VAL A 2 -49.14 -11.61 -5.53
N ARG A 3 -50.14 -11.71 -4.64
CA ARG A 3 -49.97 -11.39 -3.21
C ARG A 3 -48.95 -12.27 -2.48
N ARG A 4 -48.78 -13.54 -2.91
CA ARG A 4 -47.76 -14.45 -2.33
C ARG A 4 -46.36 -14.08 -2.81
N LEU A 5 -46.22 -13.68 -4.07
CA LEU A 5 -44.94 -13.22 -4.65
C LEU A 5 -44.45 -11.94 -3.97
N VAL A 6 -45.34 -10.96 -3.77
CA VAL A 6 -45.02 -9.70 -3.07
C VAL A 6 -44.54 -9.96 -1.63
N ASN A 7 -45.21 -10.86 -0.91
CA ASN A 7 -44.81 -11.21 0.47
C ASN A 7 -43.46 -11.95 0.51
N SER A 8 -43.16 -12.80 -0.48
CA SER A 8 -41.84 -13.45 -0.59
C SER A 8 -40.72 -12.45 -0.87
N ILE A 9 -40.94 -11.47 -1.75
CA ILE A 9 -39.95 -10.43 -2.06
C ILE A 9 -39.69 -9.53 -0.84
N GLN A 10 -40.75 -9.16 -0.11
CA GLN A 10 -40.62 -8.37 1.12
C GLN A 10 -39.87 -9.13 2.24
N SER A 11 -40.13 -10.43 2.39
CA SER A 11 -39.42 -11.29 3.34
C SER A 11 -37.93 -11.41 3.01
N ILE A 12 -37.58 -11.59 1.74
CA ILE A 12 -36.18 -11.66 1.28
C ILE A 12 -35.47 -10.32 1.48
N SER A 13 -36.14 -9.21 1.13
CA SER A 13 -35.61 -7.85 1.33
C SER A 13 -35.35 -7.54 2.81
N GLN A 14 -36.25 -7.94 3.72
CA GLN A 14 -36.04 -7.77 5.16
C GLN A 14 -34.90 -8.65 5.69
N GLY A 15 -34.76 -9.88 5.20
CA GLY A 15 -33.65 -10.77 5.56
C GLY A 15 -32.28 -10.19 5.19
N ILE A 16 -32.14 -9.66 3.96
CA ILE A 16 -30.91 -9.02 3.48
C ILE A 16 -30.58 -7.77 4.29
N ARG A 17 -31.60 -6.97 4.65
CA ARG A 17 -31.41 -5.74 5.44
C ARG A 17 -30.90 -6.03 6.85
N LEU A 18 -31.41 -7.09 7.49
CA LEU A 18 -31.00 -7.50 8.82
C LEU A 18 -29.61 -8.15 8.83
N SER A 19 -29.24 -8.94 7.82
CA SER A 19 -27.90 -9.53 7.73
C SER A 19 -26.81 -8.48 7.47
N ASN A 20 -27.11 -7.45 6.68
CA ASN A 20 -26.15 -6.37 6.42
C ASN A 20 -25.96 -5.47 7.66
N GLN A 21 -27.00 -5.24 8.47
CA GLN A 21 -26.86 -4.47 9.71
C GLN A 21 -26.05 -5.21 10.78
N SER A 22 -26.21 -6.54 10.92
CA SER A 22 -25.42 -7.32 11.88
C SER A 22 -23.94 -7.39 11.46
N LEU A 23 -23.65 -7.52 10.15
CA LEU A 23 -22.31 -7.49 9.59
C LEU A 23 -21.62 -6.13 9.78
N LEU A 24 -22.32 -5.03 9.49
CA LEU A 24 -21.78 -3.68 9.69
C LEU A 24 -21.50 -3.40 11.17
N ARG A 25 -22.37 -3.86 12.07
CA ARG A 25 -22.19 -3.70 13.52
C ARG A 25 -21.01 -4.52 14.05
N SER A 26 -20.78 -5.73 13.54
CA SER A 26 -19.62 -6.54 13.93
C SER A 26 -18.30 -5.96 13.42
N MET A 27 -18.29 -5.42 12.19
CA MET A 27 -17.13 -4.72 11.62
C MET A 27 -16.79 -3.47 12.43
N TYR A 28 -17.78 -2.65 12.81
CA TYR A 28 -17.57 -1.42 13.57
C TYR A 28 -17.04 -1.70 14.99
N LEU A 29 -17.56 -2.74 15.65
CA LEU A 29 -17.11 -3.14 16.99
C LEU A 29 -15.70 -3.74 16.99
N ASN A 30 -15.31 -4.45 15.92
CA ASN A 30 -13.94 -4.95 15.76
C ASN A 30 -12.94 -3.84 15.42
N ALA A 31 -13.31 -2.90 14.53
CA ALA A 31 -12.45 -1.79 14.14
C ALA A 31 -12.03 -0.90 15.33
N GLY A 32 -12.94 -0.67 16.28
CA GLY A 32 -12.67 0.14 17.49
C GLY A 32 -11.67 -0.50 18.46
N ARG A 33 -11.54 -1.84 18.49
CA ARG A 33 -10.58 -2.55 19.34
C ARG A 33 -9.22 -2.77 18.66
N THR A 34 -9.20 -2.85 17.34
CA THR A 34 -7.95 -3.10 16.58
C THR A 34 -7.12 -1.85 16.38
N LEU A 35 -7.74 -0.66 16.29
CA LEU A 35 -7.03 0.58 15.96
C LEU A 35 -5.97 1.00 17.00
N PRO A 36 -6.24 0.97 18.33
CA PRO A 36 -5.21 1.33 19.34
C PRO A 36 -4.07 0.31 19.41
N THR A 37 -4.38 -0.97 19.19
CA THR A 37 -3.39 -2.07 19.14
C THR A 37 -2.52 -1.95 17.89
N PHE A 38 -3.10 -1.58 16.75
CA PHE A 38 -2.39 -1.31 15.50
C PHE A 38 -1.49 -0.07 15.62
N ILE A 39 -1.94 0.99 16.32
CA ILE A 39 -1.13 2.18 16.60
C ILE A 39 0.05 1.83 17.53
N LYS A 40 -0.18 1.11 18.64
CA LYS A 40 0.91 0.65 19.52
C LYS A 40 1.87 -0.32 18.82
N PHE A 41 1.35 -1.18 17.93
CA PHE A 41 2.14 -2.05 17.08
C PHE A 41 3.01 -1.24 16.12
N LEU A 42 2.46 -0.22 15.45
CA LEU A 42 3.23 0.71 14.63
C LEU A 42 4.32 1.42 15.46
N GLU A 43 4.00 1.94 16.65
CA GLU A 43 4.97 2.65 17.51
C GLU A 43 6.17 1.80 17.95
N LEU A 44 5.94 0.53 18.32
CA LEU A 44 7.01 -0.39 18.75
C LEU A 44 7.92 -0.83 17.60
N HIS A 45 7.40 -0.90 16.38
CA HIS A 45 8.08 -1.55 15.26
C HIS A 45 8.73 -0.57 14.29
N ILE A 46 8.23 0.66 14.23
CA ILE A 46 8.84 1.78 13.51
C ILE A 46 10.30 2.03 13.94
N VAL A 47 10.69 1.61 15.17
CA VAL A 47 12.06 1.57 15.71
C VAL A 47 13.08 0.79 14.88
N MET A 48 12.65 -0.02 13.92
CA MET A 48 13.57 -0.94 13.26
C MET A 48 14.17 -0.41 11.95
N PHE A 49 13.65 0.62 11.28
CA PHE A 49 13.99 0.98 9.89
C PHE A 49 15.28 1.81 9.63
N TYR A 50 16.15 2.04 10.61
CA TYR A 50 17.31 2.96 10.50
C TYR A 50 18.55 2.40 9.75
N ASP A 51 18.80 2.72 8.47
CA ASP A 51 20.05 2.29 7.78
C ASP A 51 21.26 3.12 8.29
N ASN A 52 22.12 2.50 9.10
CA ASN A 52 23.37 3.07 9.65
C ASN A 52 24.40 3.49 8.57
N SER A 53 24.19 3.13 7.30
CA SER A 53 25.21 3.32 6.25
C SER A 53 25.33 4.75 5.69
N ARG A 54 24.55 5.72 6.16
CA ARG A 54 24.77 7.16 5.84
C ARG A 54 25.59 7.90 6.90
N LEU A 55 25.64 7.40 8.14
CA LEU A 55 26.47 8.00 9.18
C LEU A 55 27.93 7.55 9.09
N SER A 56 28.22 6.34 8.59
CA SER A 56 29.61 5.86 8.58
C SER A 56 30.52 6.59 7.58
N SER A 57 29.99 7.10 6.46
CA SER A 57 30.83 7.70 5.41
C SER A 57 31.32 9.12 5.71
N GLN A 58 30.75 9.83 6.70
CA GLN A 58 31.23 11.16 7.08
C GLN A 58 32.14 11.17 8.31
N ASP A 59 32.07 10.15 9.16
CA ASP A 59 32.90 10.06 10.37
C ASP A 59 34.20 9.25 10.16
N GLU A 60 34.31 8.44 9.10
CA GLU A 60 35.51 7.62 8.82
C GLU A 60 36.78 8.44 8.56
N SER A 61 36.69 9.68 8.09
CA SER A 61 37.88 10.49 7.79
C SER A 61 38.53 11.15 9.02
N ARG A 62 38.02 10.91 10.23
CA ARG A 62 38.46 11.61 11.45
C ARG A 62 39.10 10.71 12.52
N TYR A 63 39.24 9.41 12.25
CA TYR A 63 39.77 8.48 13.22
C TYR A 63 41.23 8.14 12.94
N ASP A 64 42.09 8.43 13.93
CA ASP A 64 43.50 8.09 13.96
C ASP A 64 43.65 6.58 14.21
N GLU A 65 44.18 5.84 13.22
CA GLU A 65 44.28 4.37 13.20
C GLU A 65 45.16 3.79 14.32
N THR A 66 45.84 4.64 15.09
CA THR A 66 46.91 4.21 16.01
C THR A 66 46.44 3.83 17.41
N SER A 67 45.15 3.93 17.75
CA SER A 67 44.67 3.65 19.12
C SER A 67 44.28 2.17 19.35
N PRO A 68 45.06 1.38 20.12
CA PRO A 68 44.78 -0.04 20.37
C PRO A 68 43.54 -0.29 21.23
N ALA A 69 43.02 0.72 21.93
CA ALA A 69 41.81 0.60 22.75
C ALA A 69 40.51 0.50 21.92
N MET A 70 40.55 0.80 20.61
CA MET A 70 39.36 0.77 19.75
C MET A 70 39.09 -0.58 19.07
N SER A 71 40.08 -1.47 18.93
CA SER A 71 39.90 -2.71 18.14
C SER A 71 38.82 -3.63 18.70
N HIS A 72 38.69 -3.69 20.04
CA HIS A 72 37.75 -4.60 20.70
C HIS A 72 36.29 -4.10 20.68
N SER A 73 36.08 -2.78 20.69
CA SER A 73 34.74 -2.17 20.63
C SER A 73 34.21 -2.09 19.19
N TYR A 74 35.11 -1.88 18.21
CA TYR A 74 34.77 -1.95 16.79
C TYR A 74 34.38 -3.37 16.36
N ALA A 75 35.14 -4.39 16.77
CA ALA A 75 34.82 -5.79 16.48
C ALA A 75 33.44 -6.21 17.06
N LYS A 76 33.06 -5.70 18.24
CA LYS A 76 31.75 -5.95 18.85
C LYS A 76 30.59 -5.18 18.18
N ARG A 77 30.84 -4.00 17.59
CA ARG A 77 29.84 -3.30 16.75
C ARG A 77 29.67 -3.95 15.38
N LEU A 78 30.74 -4.50 14.82
CA LEU A 78 30.72 -5.29 13.59
C LEU A 78 30.06 -6.67 13.76
N SER A 79 29.84 -7.15 15.00
CA SER A 79 29.14 -8.42 15.28
C SER A 79 27.67 -8.30 15.69
N MET A 80 27.11 -7.07 15.78
CA MET A 80 25.65 -6.84 15.84
C MET A 80 24.89 -6.66 14.49
N PRO A 81 25.35 -7.07 13.28
CA PRO A 81 24.83 -6.51 12.03
C PRO A 81 23.61 -7.20 11.39
N ASN A 82 23.05 -8.29 11.93
CA ASN A 82 21.98 -9.03 11.22
C ASN A 82 20.58 -8.96 11.83
N SER A 83 20.43 -8.83 13.15
CA SER A 83 19.10 -8.91 13.81
C SER A 83 18.20 -7.72 13.45
N LEU A 84 18.75 -6.51 13.42
CA LEU A 84 17.99 -5.30 13.07
C LEU A 84 17.52 -5.29 11.61
N ASN A 85 18.33 -5.86 10.69
CA ASN A 85 17.94 -5.97 9.29
C ASN A 85 16.84 -7.02 9.10
N ALA A 86 16.96 -8.18 9.75
CA ALA A 86 15.94 -9.22 9.73
C ALA A 86 14.59 -8.69 10.23
N ALA A 87 14.60 -7.94 11.33
CA ALA A 87 13.37 -7.43 11.92
C ALA A 87 12.67 -6.37 11.05
N ARG A 88 13.42 -5.57 10.27
CA ARG A 88 12.84 -4.69 9.21
C ARG A 88 12.13 -5.48 8.13
N TYR A 89 12.75 -6.56 7.66
CA TYR A 89 12.20 -7.39 6.60
C TYR A 89 10.91 -8.08 7.07
N VAL A 90 10.93 -8.63 8.30
CA VAL A 90 9.74 -9.20 8.94
C VAL A 90 8.64 -8.16 9.10
N LEU A 91 8.98 -6.96 9.57
CA LEU A 91 8.01 -5.89 9.73
C LEU A 91 7.41 -5.43 8.40
N PHE A 92 8.25 -5.22 7.38
CA PHE A 92 7.79 -4.88 6.05
C PHE A 92 6.82 -5.94 5.52
N PHE A 93 7.21 -7.22 5.62
CA PHE A 93 6.37 -8.33 5.22
C PHE A 93 5.03 -8.35 5.97
N ALA A 94 5.03 -8.15 7.29
CA ALA A 94 3.82 -8.13 8.10
C ALA A 94 2.90 -6.96 7.72
N ILE A 95 3.44 -5.73 7.61
CA ILE A 95 2.67 -4.55 7.20
C ILE A 95 2.12 -4.74 5.79
N TYR A 96 2.95 -5.16 4.84
CA TYR A 96 2.55 -5.33 3.46
C TYR A 96 1.44 -6.39 3.34
N SER A 97 1.59 -7.54 4.00
CA SER A 97 0.56 -8.60 4.02
C SER A 97 -0.75 -8.12 4.64
N ALA A 98 -0.68 -7.43 5.78
CA ALA A 98 -1.86 -6.86 6.45
C ALA A 98 -2.56 -5.81 5.57
N VAL A 99 -1.79 -4.98 4.87
CA VAL A 99 -2.32 -3.97 3.97
C VAL A 99 -2.98 -4.62 2.74
N VAL A 100 -2.37 -5.66 2.16
CA VAL A 100 -3.01 -6.44 1.08
C VAL A 100 -4.33 -7.03 1.57
N ALA A 101 -4.33 -7.66 2.75
CA ALA A 101 -5.53 -8.24 3.31
C ALA A 101 -6.63 -7.19 3.58
N LEU A 102 -6.24 -6.06 4.17
CA LEU A 102 -7.15 -4.95 4.44
C LEU A 102 -7.70 -4.29 3.15
N SER A 103 -6.87 -4.21 2.10
CA SER A 103 -7.27 -3.61 0.81
C SER A 103 -8.52 -4.27 0.24
N ARG A 104 -8.74 -5.56 0.54
CA ARG A 104 -9.95 -6.28 0.16
C ARG A 104 -11.22 -5.69 0.77
N TYR A 105 -11.16 -5.31 2.04
CA TYR A 105 -12.28 -4.74 2.77
C TYR A 105 -12.44 -3.23 2.50
N LEU A 106 -11.36 -2.55 2.10
CA LEU A 106 -11.39 -1.15 1.70
C LEU A 106 -11.95 -0.93 0.29
N GLY A 107 -12.00 -1.98 -0.54
CA GLY A 107 -12.77 -1.97 -1.78
C GLY A 107 -14.27 -1.89 -1.46
N MET A 108 -14.80 -0.68 -1.29
CA MET A 108 -16.22 -0.47 -1.07
C MET A 108 -17.03 -1.13 -2.19
N GLY A 109 -17.82 -2.15 -1.81
CA GLY A 109 -19.07 -2.48 -2.50
C GLY A 109 -19.07 -3.59 -3.55
N MET A 110 -17.99 -4.34 -3.76
CA MET A 110 -17.87 -5.10 -5.02
C MET A 110 -17.67 -6.62 -4.92
N GLY A 111 -17.40 -7.17 -3.74
CA GLY A 111 -17.30 -8.62 -3.55
C GLY A 111 -16.27 -9.29 -4.49
N PRO A 112 -16.24 -10.63 -4.58
CA PRO A 112 -15.36 -11.36 -5.53
C PRO A 112 -15.68 -11.06 -6.99
N ALA A 113 -16.93 -10.66 -7.28
CA ALA A 113 -17.44 -10.51 -8.63
C ALA A 113 -16.92 -9.25 -9.34
N LEU A 114 -16.85 -8.09 -8.67
CA LEU A 114 -16.73 -6.82 -9.39
C LEU A 114 -15.30 -6.25 -9.49
N GLY A 115 -14.28 -6.91 -8.92
CA GLY A 115 -12.87 -6.64 -9.27
C GLY A 115 -11.97 -6.09 -8.15
N PRO A 116 -10.73 -5.66 -8.49
CA PRO A 116 -9.75 -5.19 -7.51
C PRO A 116 -10.18 -3.87 -6.84
N PRO A 117 -9.67 -3.57 -5.63
CA PRO A 117 -10.08 -2.39 -4.88
C PRO A 117 -9.63 -1.09 -5.55
N MET A 118 -10.48 -0.07 -5.49
CA MET A 118 -10.28 1.23 -6.14
C MET A 118 -9.08 2.01 -5.63
N VAL A 119 -8.65 1.72 -4.41
CA VAL A 119 -7.35 2.13 -3.88
C VAL A 119 -6.61 0.84 -3.57
N TRP A 120 -5.35 0.75 -4.02
CA TRP A 120 -4.46 -0.36 -3.68
C TRP A 120 -3.33 0.14 -2.78
N PRO A 121 -3.57 0.30 -1.46
CA PRO A 121 -2.59 0.81 -0.52
C PRO A 121 -1.21 0.12 -0.55
N ALA A 122 -1.18 -1.18 -0.80
CA ALA A 122 0.06 -1.94 -0.85
C ALA A 122 1.04 -1.43 -1.93
N ALA A 123 0.54 -0.85 -3.03
CA ALA A 123 1.40 -0.23 -4.04
C ALA A 123 2.14 0.98 -3.47
N GLY A 124 1.45 1.82 -2.70
CA GLY A 124 2.06 2.98 -2.07
C GLY A 124 3.04 2.63 -0.95
N VAL A 125 2.75 1.59 -0.16
CA VAL A 125 3.69 1.05 0.84
C VAL A 125 4.97 0.56 0.18
N PHE A 126 4.85 -0.27 -0.85
CA PHE A 126 6.02 -0.80 -1.55
C PHE A 126 6.83 0.30 -2.23
N PHE A 127 6.15 1.21 -2.93
CA PHE A 127 6.81 2.35 -3.57
C PHE A 127 7.56 3.22 -2.55
N ALA A 128 6.95 3.52 -1.39
CA ALA A 128 7.62 4.26 -0.31
C ALA A 128 8.90 3.58 0.18
N VAL A 129 8.83 2.26 0.39
CA VAL A 129 9.97 1.47 0.84
C VAL A 129 11.11 1.49 -0.18
N LEU A 130 10.78 1.42 -1.48
CA LEU A 130 11.79 1.54 -2.54
C LEU A 130 12.48 2.92 -2.53
N LEU A 131 11.75 4.01 -2.23
CA LEU A 131 12.30 5.36 -2.18
C LEU A 131 13.24 5.60 -0.98
N VAL A 132 13.06 4.90 0.14
CA VAL A 132 13.92 5.00 1.33
C VAL A 132 15.02 3.94 1.37
N THR A 133 15.01 2.99 0.44
CA THR A 133 15.95 1.86 0.39
C THR A 133 16.92 2.00 -0.77
N LYS A 134 18.19 1.65 -0.57
CA LYS A 134 19.18 1.56 -1.65
C LYS A 134 18.76 0.54 -2.72
N PRO A 135 18.88 0.86 -4.04
CA PRO A 135 18.48 -0.05 -5.12
C PRO A 135 19.04 -1.48 -5.05
N LYS A 136 20.28 -1.65 -4.53
CA LYS A 136 20.91 -2.96 -4.34
C LYS A 136 20.12 -3.93 -3.45
N LYS A 137 19.22 -3.43 -2.60
CA LYS A 137 18.39 -4.23 -1.69
C LYS A 137 16.95 -4.41 -2.18
N TRP A 138 16.55 -3.79 -3.30
CA TRP A 138 15.16 -3.81 -3.75
C TRP A 138 14.64 -5.21 -4.06
N TRP A 139 15.50 -6.12 -4.53
CA TRP A 139 15.11 -7.50 -4.81
C TRP A 139 14.56 -8.21 -3.56
N ILE A 140 15.10 -7.92 -2.36
CA ILE A 140 14.62 -8.48 -1.09
C ILE A 140 13.18 -8.02 -0.85
N TYR A 141 12.93 -6.71 -0.96
CA TYR A 141 11.59 -6.15 -0.78
C TYR A 141 10.63 -6.60 -1.88
N GLY A 142 11.11 -6.84 -3.11
CA GLY A 142 10.33 -7.45 -4.18
C GLY A 142 9.86 -8.85 -3.80
N ILE A 143 10.77 -9.73 -3.35
CA ILE A 143 10.42 -11.08 -2.88
C ILE A 143 9.45 -11.03 -1.70
N LEU A 144 9.71 -10.18 -0.71
CA LEU A 144 8.81 -10.04 0.45
C LEU A 144 7.44 -9.48 0.07
N SER A 145 7.37 -8.59 -0.92
CA SER A 145 6.09 -8.08 -1.45
C SER A 145 5.32 -9.18 -2.16
N PHE A 146 6.01 -10.00 -2.96
CA PHE A 146 5.39 -11.15 -3.61
C PHE A 146 4.82 -12.14 -2.59
N LEU A 147 5.64 -12.59 -1.64
CA LEU A 147 5.20 -13.51 -0.59
C LEU A 147 4.10 -12.90 0.29
N GLY A 148 4.22 -11.61 0.61
CA GLY A 148 3.22 -10.92 1.43
C GLY A 148 1.89 -10.74 0.70
N GLN A 149 1.92 -10.61 -0.63
CA GLN A 149 0.71 -10.62 -1.45
C GLN A 149 0.01 -11.97 -1.41
N ILE A 150 0.77 -13.07 -1.51
CA ILE A 150 0.24 -14.44 -1.38
C ILE A 150 -0.41 -14.62 -0.01
N LEU A 151 0.31 -14.27 1.06
CA LEU A 151 -0.19 -14.40 2.42
C LEU A 151 -1.42 -13.52 2.66
N GLY A 152 -1.38 -12.26 2.24
CA GLY A 152 -2.51 -11.33 2.39
C GLY A 152 -3.76 -11.78 1.63
N ASN A 153 -3.59 -12.33 0.42
CA ASN A 153 -4.68 -12.93 -0.34
C ASN A 153 -5.26 -14.16 0.37
N TRP A 154 -4.39 -15.04 0.89
CA TRP A 154 -4.80 -16.23 1.65
C TRP A 154 -5.60 -15.86 2.91
N ILE A 155 -5.16 -14.86 3.68
CA ILE A 155 -5.88 -14.33 4.85
C ILE A 155 -7.27 -13.77 4.48
N SER A 156 -7.44 -13.33 3.23
CA SER A 156 -8.67 -12.72 2.73
C SER A 156 -9.56 -13.67 1.92
N ASP A 157 -9.29 -14.98 2.02
CA ASP A 157 -9.99 -16.03 1.26
C ASP A 157 -9.99 -15.79 -0.26
N ILE A 158 -8.96 -15.12 -0.80
CA ILE A 158 -8.79 -14.97 -2.24
C ILE A 158 -8.05 -16.20 -2.75
N PRO A 159 -8.67 -17.00 -3.64
CA PRO A 159 -8.02 -18.18 -4.16
C PRO A 159 -6.73 -17.78 -4.87
N PHE A 160 -5.70 -18.58 -4.65
CA PHE A 160 -4.44 -18.44 -5.36
C PHE A 160 -4.71 -18.74 -6.84
N ASN A 161 -4.74 -17.70 -7.67
CA ASN A 161 -4.93 -17.85 -9.11
C ASN A 161 -3.58 -17.73 -9.83
N ASP A 162 -3.46 -18.43 -10.95
CA ASP A 162 -2.25 -18.41 -11.79
C ASP A 162 -1.88 -16.98 -12.21
N LEU A 163 -2.89 -16.14 -12.47
CA LEU A 163 -2.71 -14.74 -12.79
C LEU A 163 -1.91 -13.99 -11.72
N ALA A 164 -2.17 -14.20 -10.43
CA ALA A 164 -1.43 -13.55 -9.35
C ALA A 164 0.04 -14.00 -9.34
N VAL A 165 0.32 -15.26 -9.66
CA VAL A 165 1.70 -15.78 -9.71
C VAL A 165 2.47 -15.20 -10.90
N PHE A 166 1.85 -15.21 -12.08
CA PHE A 166 2.51 -14.77 -13.30
C PHE A 166 2.62 -13.25 -13.38
N PHE A 167 1.60 -12.50 -12.97
CA PHE A 167 1.57 -11.04 -13.10
C PHE A 167 2.38 -10.31 -12.02
N SER A 168 2.42 -10.82 -10.79
CA SER A 168 3.03 -10.09 -9.66
C SER A 168 4.51 -9.76 -9.85
N PRO A 169 5.37 -10.63 -10.42
CA PRO A 169 6.76 -10.29 -10.73
C PRO A 169 6.88 -9.11 -11.70
N PHE A 170 6.05 -9.07 -12.76
CA PHE A 170 6.04 -7.94 -13.71
C PHE A 170 5.62 -6.64 -13.02
N ARG A 171 4.58 -6.71 -12.19
CA ARG A 171 4.12 -5.56 -11.41
C ARG A 171 5.24 -5.03 -10.49
N ILE A 172 5.92 -5.91 -9.78
CA ILE A 172 7.06 -5.55 -8.92
C ILE A 172 8.17 -4.89 -9.74
N ALA A 173 8.53 -5.45 -10.89
CA ALA A 173 9.54 -4.89 -11.77
C ALA A 173 9.17 -3.48 -12.28
N ILE A 174 7.90 -3.28 -12.68
CA ILE A 174 7.38 -1.97 -13.12
C ILE A 174 7.45 -0.94 -11.98
N VAL A 175 7.05 -1.32 -10.76
CA VAL A 175 7.13 -0.43 -9.59
C VAL A 175 8.59 -0.08 -9.26
N CYS A 176 9.50 -1.04 -9.30
CA CYS A 176 10.94 -0.80 -9.17
C CYS A 176 11.45 0.16 -10.23
N ALA A 177 11.11 -0.05 -11.51
CA ALA A 177 11.50 0.84 -12.59
C ALA A 177 10.95 2.27 -12.38
N GLY A 178 9.69 2.41 -11.97
CA GLY A 178 9.07 3.69 -11.62
C GLY A 178 9.79 4.42 -10.49
N ALA A 179 10.09 3.71 -9.40
CA ALA A 179 10.86 4.26 -8.29
C ALA A 179 12.27 4.67 -8.74
N TYR A 180 12.92 3.88 -9.60
CA TYR A 180 14.24 4.20 -10.13
C TYR A 180 14.23 5.47 -10.98
N LEU A 181 13.27 5.58 -11.91
CA LEU A 181 13.10 6.77 -12.74
C LEU A 181 12.86 8.02 -11.89
N LEU A 182 12.00 7.91 -10.87
CA LEU A 182 11.76 9.02 -9.95
C LEU A 182 13.05 9.43 -9.23
N LEU A 183 13.79 8.49 -8.63
CA LEU A 183 15.05 8.78 -7.95
C LEU A 183 16.09 9.39 -8.90
N HIS A 184 16.18 8.88 -10.12
CA HIS A 184 17.11 9.37 -11.15
C HIS A 184 16.81 10.82 -11.55
N PHE A 185 15.57 11.12 -11.96
CA PHE A 185 15.19 12.45 -12.43
C PHE A 185 15.04 13.48 -11.30
N SER A 186 14.75 13.02 -10.07
CA SER A 186 14.60 13.89 -8.90
C SER A 186 15.92 14.31 -8.26
N LYS A 187 17.05 13.67 -8.61
CA LYS A 187 18.36 13.87 -7.95
C LYS A 187 18.83 15.33 -7.93
N ARG A 188 18.47 16.12 -8.93
CA ARG A 188 18.86 17.53 -9.07
C ARG A 188 17.98 18.52 -8.30
N TYR A 189 16.88 18.06 -7.71
CA TYR A 189 15.90 18.90 -7.04
C TYR A 189 15.94 18.69 -5.52
N SER A 190 15.68 19.75 -4.75
CA SER A 190 15.56 19.64 -3.31
C SER A 190 14.35 18.79 -2.92
N GLU A 191 14.40 18.17 -1.74
CA GLU A 191 13.38 17.23 -1.26
C GLU A 191 11.98 17.82 -1.22
N PHE A 192 11.87 19.08 -0.78
CA PHE A 192 10.60 19.80 -0.66
C PHE A 192 10.31 20.72 -1.85
N SER A 193 10.98 20.50 -3.00
CA SER A 193 10.74 21.31 -4.19
C SER A 193 9.43 20.97 -4.90
N PRO A 194 8.74 21.96 -5.48
CA PRO A 194 7.58 21.70 -6.35
C PRO A 194 7.91 20.77 -7.52
N GLN A 195 9.12 20.86 -8.08
CA GLN A 195 9.56 20.04 -9.21
C GLN A 195 9.64 18.55 -8.82
N ARG A 196 10.15 18.24 -7.62
CA ARG A 196 10.17 16.85 -7.12
C ARG A 196 8.76 16.34 -6.84
N ALA A 197 7.86 17.18 -6.34
CA ALA A 197 6.46 16.83 -6.17
C ALA A 197 5.77 16.53 -7.52
N ILE A 198 6.00 17.37 -8.54
CA ILE A 198 5.51 17.14 -9.91
C ILE A 198 6.05 15.82 -10.47
N LEU A 199 7.36 15.56 -10.34
CA LEU A 199 7.94 14.29 -10.78
C LEU A 199 7.36 13.09 -10.03
N PHE A 200 7.09 13.21 -8.73
CA PHE A 200 6.45 12.16 -7.96
C PHE A 200 5.04 11.87 -8.48
N VAL A 201 4.24 12.91 -8.78
CA VAL A 201 2.90 12.75 -9.35
C VAL A 201 2.97 12.12 -10.75
N LEU A 202 3.81 12.66 -11.64
CA LEU A 202 3.92 12.18 -13.02
C LEU A 202 4.48 10.75 -13.10
N ILE A 203 5.56 10.45 -12.39
CA ILE A 203 6.21 9.14 -12.49
C ILE A 203 5.52 8.12 -11.58
N GLY A 204 5.35 8.45 -10.30
CA GLY A 204 4.78 7.53 -9.30
C GLY A 204 3.26 7.40 -9.41
N GLY A 205 2.55 8.51 -9.65
CA GLY A 205 1.09 8.52 -9.67
C GLY A 205 0.45 8.26 -11.04
N VAL A 206 1.15 8.52 -12.15
CA VAL A 206 0.60 8.38 -13.51
C VAL A 206 1.34 7.34 -14.33
N LEU A 207 2.64 7.52 -14.58
CA LEU A 207 3.39 6.68 -15.52
C LEU A 207 3.51 5.23 -15.02
N THR A 208 3.94 5.04 -13.77
CA THR A 208 4.13 3.70 -13.19
C THR A 208 2.81 2.93 -13.10
N PRO A 209 1.70 3.53 -12.61
CA PRO A 209 0.39 2.88 -12.61
C PRO A 209 -0.16 2.62 -14.01
N ALA A 210 0.07 3.51 -14.99
CA ALA A 210 -0.38 3.30 -16.36
C ALA A 210 0.28 2.07 -16.99
N PHE A 211 1.61 1.94 -16.89
CA PHE A 211 2.31 0.75 -17.39
C PHE A 211 1.87 -0.52 -16.65
N SER A 212 1.74 -0.44 -15.33
CA SER A 212 1.23 -1.57 -14.55
C SER A 212 -0.20 -1.96 -14.95
N ALA A 213 -1.05 -0.99 -15.28
CA ALA A 213 -2.44 -1.20 -15.67
C ALA A 213 -2.57 -1.73 -17.10
N ILE A 214 -1.71 -1.30 -18.04
CA ILE A 214 -1.64 -1.88 -19.39
C ILE A 214 -1.32 -3.37 -19.26
N CYS A 215 -0.21 -3.72 -18.59
CA CYS A 215 0.17 -5.11 -18.39
C CYS A 215 -0.93 -5.89 -17.67
N GLY A 216 -1.44 -5.37 -16.55
CA GLY A 216 -2.52 -6.00 -15.79
C GLY A 216 -3.76 -6.24 -16.63
N SER A 217 -4.19 -5.26 -17.43
CA SER A 217 -5.37 -5.39 -18.27
C SER A 217 -5.27 -6.53 -19.27
N PHE A 218 -4.09 -6.77 -19.87
CA PHE A 218 -3.88 -7.91 -20.76
C PHE A 218 -4.06 -9.24 -20.02
N PHE A 219 -3.47 -9.40 -18.83
CA PHE A 219 -3.61 -10.61 -18.03
C PHE A 219 -5.07 -10.83 -17.59
N TYR A 220 -5.72 -9.80 -17.04
CA TYR A 220 -7.11 -9.90 -16.57
C TYR A 220 -8.10 -10.12 -17.72
N SER A 221 -7.84 -9.55 -18.90
CA SER A 221 -8.69 -9.80 -20.06
C SER A 221 -8.52 -11.24 -20.56
N HIS A 222 -7.30 -11.76 -20.55
CA HIS A 222 -7.01 -13.11 -21.00
C HIS A 222 -7.53 -14.19 -20.03
N PHE A 223 -7.30 -14.05 -18.73
CA PHE A 223 -7.60 -15.08 -17.74
C PHE A 223 -8.98 -14.93 -17.09
N ASP A 224 -9.47 -13.69 -16.90
CA ASP A 224 -10.76 -13.44 -16.23
C ASP A 224 -11.86 -13.01 -17.22
N GLY A 225 -11.56 -12.91 -18.52
CA GLY A 225 -12.51 -12.49 -19.57
C GLY A 225 -12.98 -11.04 -19.47
N ARG A 226 -12.33 -10.22 -18.63
CA ARG A 226 -12.74 -8.83 -18.40
C ARG A 226 -12.44 -7.93 -19.61
N PRO A 227 -13.28 -6.94 -19.92
CA PRO A 227 -12.95 -5.95 -20.94
C PRO A 227 -11.66 -5.19 -20.58
N LEU A 228 -10.74 -5.05 -21.56
CA LEU A 228 -9.44 -4.38 -21.36
C LEU A 228 -9.57 -3.00 -20.72
N GLY A 229 -10.53 -2.19 -21.21
CA GLY A 229 -10.73 -0.82 -20.73
C GLY A 229 -11.27 -0.74 -19.29
N GLU A 230 -12.00 -1.76 -18.84
CA GLU A 230 -12.47 -1.86 -17.45
C GLU A 230 -11.30 -2.24 -16.54
N ALA A 231 -10.57 -3.30 -16.90
CA ALA A 231 -9.39 -3.75 -16.16
C ALA A 231 -8.33 -2.64 -16.06
N PHE A 232 -8.05 -1.95 -17.17
CA PHE A 232 -7.11 -0.82 -17.19
C PHE A 232 -7.52 0.27 -16.18
N ARG A 233 -8.78 0.73 -16.23
CA ARG A 233 -9.27 1.80 -15.34
C ARG A 233 -9.14 1.40 -13.87
N MET A 234 -9.54 0.18 -13.52
CA MET A 234 -9.44 -0.32 -12.15
C MET A 234 -7.99 -0.40 -11.67
N HIS A 235 -7.08 -0.96 -12.47
CA HIS A 235 -5.67 -1.08 -12.08
C HIS A 235 -4.95 0.27 -12.03
N PHE A 236 -5.25 1.16 -12.97
CA PHE A 236 -4.67 2.48 -13.03
C PHE A 236 -5.08 3.31 -11.81
N ALA A 237 -6.39 3.38 -11.53
CA ALA A 237 -6.92 4.10 -10.36
C ALA A 237 -6.39 3.49 -9.06
N GLY A 238 -6.49 2.17 -8.89
CA GLY A 238 -6.01 1.46 -7.71
C GLY A 238 -4.53 1.71 -7.43
N GLY A 239 -3.69 1.54 -8.45
CA GLY A 239 -2.25 1.74 -8.34
C GLY A 239 -1.87 3.21 -8.10
N GLY A 240 -2.42 4.13 -8.89
CA GLY A 240 -2.11 5.55 -8.83
C GLY A 240 -2.54 6.19 -7.52
N LEU A 241 -3.78 5.92 -7.07
CA LEU A 241 -4.27 6.42 -5.80
C LEU A 241 -3.51 5.81 -4.63
N GLY A 242 -3.20 4.51 -4.69
CA GLY A 242 -2.36 3.85 -3.71
C GLY A 242 -1.01 4.58 -3.54
N VAL A 243 -0.31 4.86 -4.64
CA VAL A 243 0.97 5.57 -4.61
C VAL A 243 0.80 7.02 -4.15
N LEU A 244 -0.10 7.79 -4.76
CA LEU A 244 -0.28 9.22 -4.48
C LEU A 244 -0.73 9.51 -3.04
N THR A 245 -1.44 8.59 -2.39
CA THR A 245 -1.92 8.78 -1.02
C THR A 245 -1.04 8.08 0.02
N VAL A 246 -0.77 6.79 -0.16
CA VAL A 246 -0.11 5.99 0.87
C VAL A 246 1.40 6.22 0.89
N THR A 247 2.05 6.47 -0.25
CA THR A 247 3.49 6.74 -0.26
C THR A 247 3.88 7.95 0.58
N PRO A 248 3.31 9.16 0.37
CA PRO A 248 3.70 10.31 1.18
C PRO A 248 3.35 10.13 2.67
N PHE A 249 2.25 9.42 2.99
CA PHE A 249 1.91 9.07 4.37
C PHE A 249 2.98 8.19 5.02
N VAL A 250 3.39 7.10 4.37
CA VAL A 250 4.44 6.20 4.87
C VAL A 250 5.78 6.93 5.00
N LEU A 251 6.13 7.78 4.03
CA LEU A 251 7.33 8.60 4.10
C LEU A 251 7.28 9.61 5.25
N ALA A 252 6.14 10.23 5.51
CA ALA A 252 5.97 11.13 6.66
C ALA A 252 6.16 10.42 8.00
N LEU A 253 5.57 9.22 8.16
CA LEU A 253 5.78 8.38 9.35
C LEU A 253 7.26 8.00 9.51
N TYR A 254 7.91 7.65 8.40
CA TYR A 254 9.33 7.35 8.38
C TYR A 254 10.20 8.56 8.79
N THR A 255 9.90 9.76 8.28
CA THR A 255 10.60 10.98 8.66
C THR A 255 10.43 11.30 10.15
N ILE A 256 9.20 11.25 10.67
CA ILE A 256 8.93 11.49 12.10
C ILE A 256 9.69 10.49 12.99
N TYR A 257 9.78 9.25 12.54
CA TYR A 257 10.56 8.24 13.21
C TYR A 257 12.05 8.59 13.26
N LEU A 258 12.63 9.04 12.14
CA LEU A 258 14.01 9.47 12.10
C LEU A 258 14.25 10.73 12.97
N GLU A 259 13.29 11.65 13.00
CA GLU A 259 13.32 12.90 13.77
C GLU A 259 13.04 12.71 15.27
N ARG A 260 12.48 11.56 15.69
CA ARG A 260 12.18 11.21 17.10
C ARG A 260 13.40 11.24 18.02
N LYS A 261 14.62 11.37 17.48
CA LYS A 261 15.81 11.67 18.27
C LYS A 261 15.82 13.08 18.88
N ASN A 262 15.07 14.07 18.34
CA ASN A 262 15.19 15.46 18.78
C ASN A 262 13.90 16.23 19.09
N HIS A 263 12.71 15.91 18.55
CA HIS A 263 11.36 16.37 19.01
C HIS A 263 10.35 16.05 17.88
N VAL A 264 9.20 15.47 18.20
CA VAL A 264 8.14 15.20 17.20
C VAL A 264 7.30 16.45 16.97
N ASP A 265 7.27 16.97 15.74
CA ASP A 265 6.32 18.00 15.34
C ASP A 265 4.94 17.37 15.04
N TRP A 266 4.12 17.28 16.08
CA TRP A 266 2.75 16.74 16.02
C TRP A 266 1.84 17.49 15.04
N ARG A 267 2.11 18.77 14.76
CA ARG A 267 1.32 19.57 13.83
C ARG A 267 1.54 19.09 12.40
N LYS A 268 2.80 18.83 12.02
CA LYS A 268 3.16 18.29 10.70
C LYS A 268 2.59 16.88 10.49
N LEU A 269 2.62 16.04 11.52
CA LEU A 269 1.99 14.71 11.49
C LEU A 269 0.47 14.82 11.30
N GLY A 270 -0.19 15.68 12.08
CA GLY A 270 -1.62 15.93 11.97
C GLY A 270 -2.01 16.36 10.56
N MET A 271 -1.29 17.34 10.00
CA MET A 271 -1.53 17.84 8.64
C MET A 271 -1.38 16.75 7.57
N ASN A 272 -0.30 15.96 7.60
CA ASN A 272 -0.08 14.87 6.64
C ASN A 272 -1.16 13.78 6.76
N THR A 273 -1.57 13.47 8.00
CA THR A 273 -2.64 12.51 8.29
C THR A 273 -3.98 13.01 7.77
N SER A 274 -4.31 14.29 7.99
CA SER A 274 -5.53 14.91 7.46
C SER A 274 -5.55 14.94 5.94
N VAL A 275 -4.44 15.27 5.27
CA VAL A 275 -4.34 15.23 3.79
C VAL A 275 -4.54 13.80 3.28
N PHE A 276 -3.94 12.80 3.94
CA PHE A 276 -4.15 11.39 3.60
C PHE A 276 -5.62 10.99 3.69
N PHE A 277 -6.29 11.28 4.82
CA PHE A 277 -7.70 10.96 5.00
C PHE A 277 -8.62 11.75 4.08
N ALA A 278 -8.32 13.02 3.80
CA ALA A 278 -9.08 13.85 2.86
C ALA A 278 -8.96 13.30 1.43
N ALA A 279 -7.75 12.92 1.01
CA ALA A 279 -7.56 12.27 -0.29
C ALA A 279 -8.27 10.92 -0.35
N LEU A 280 -8.16 10.10 0.71
CA LEU A 280 -8.87 8.82 0.79
C LEU A 280 -10.39 9.02 0.70
N LEU A 281 -10.94 9.98 1.45
CA LEU A 281 -12.37 10.31 1.44
C LEU A 281 -12.82 10.86 0.10
N PHE A 282 -12.06 11.77 -0.51
CA PHE A 282 -12.37 12.30 -1.84
C PHE A 282 -12.45 11.18 -2.88
N ASN A 283 -11.50 10.23 -2.85
CA ASN A 283 -11.52 9.07 -3.73
C ASN A 283 -12.74 8.18 -3.46
N ILE A 284 -13.04 7.92 -2.19
CA ILE A 284 -14.27 7.22 -1.82
C ILE A 284 -15.47 7.92 -2.43
N LEU A 285 -15.59 9.24 -2.31
CA LEU A 285 -16.73 10.00 -2.79
C LEU A 285 -16.84 9.98 -4.32
N VAL A 286 -15.80 10.37 -5.06
CA VAL A 286 -15.80 10.43 -6.54
C VAL A 286 -16.25 9.11 -7.14
N PHE A 287 -15.67 8.01 -6.65
CA PHE A 287 -15.96 6.71 -7.24
C PHE A 287 -17.23 6.04 -6.68
N THR A 288 -17.71 6.43 -5.48
CA THR A 288 -19.04 5.99 -5.03
C THR A 288 -20.17 6.77 -5.71
N THR A 289 -19.94 8.01 -6.13
CA THR A 289 -20.93 8.79 -6.87
C THR A 289 -21.11 8.33 -8.30
N ASP A 290 -20.04 7.87 -8.97
CA ASP A 290 -20.14 7.22 -10.29
C ASP A 290 -20.78 5.82 -10.22
N LEU A 291 -20.91 5.26 -9.01
CA LEU A 291 -21.62 4.01 -8.72
C LEU A 291 -23.07 4.22 -8.29
N LEU A 292 -23.54 5.47 -8.16
CA LEU A 292 -24.97 5.73 -8.12
C LEU A 292 -25.52 5.31 -9.48
N PRO A 293 -26.40 4.32 -9.52
CA PRO A 293 -26.69 3.59 -10.72
C PRO A 293 -27.18 4.57 -11.79
N HIS A 294 -26.50 4.59 -12.94
CA HIS A 294 -27.27 4.46 -14.16
C HIS A 294 -28.08 3.18 -13.99
N THR A 295 -29.27 3.31 -13.40
CA THR A 295 -30.35 2.34 -13.47
C THR A 295 -30.67 2.24 -14.95
N VAL A 296 -29.82 1.50 -15.66
CA VAL A 296 -30.10 1.05 -16.99
C VAL A 296 -31.27 0.10 -16.80
N HIS A 297 -32.42 0.56 -17.27
CA HIS A 297 -33.60 -0.23 -17.51
C HIS A 297 -33.23 -1.47 -18.34
N TYR A 298 -32.82 -2.55 -17.68
CA TYR A 298 -32.67 -3.88 -18.31
C TYR A 298 -33.93 -4.75 -18.12
N GLU A 299 -34.96 -4.24 -17.46
CA GLU A 299 -36.30 -4.83 -17.50
C GLU A 299 -37.07 -4.19 -18.67
N LEU A 300 -37.11 -4.85 -19.84
CA LEU A 300 -38.22 -4.83 -20.84
C LEU A 300 -37.89 -5.46 -22.23
N LEU A 301 -36.96 -6.41 -22.33
CA LEU A 301 -36.79 -7.23 -23.54
C LEU A 301 -36.62 -8.71 -23.21
N VAL A 302 -37.68 -9.32 -22.66
CA VAL A 302 -37.98 -10.77 -22.76
C VAL A 302 -39.48 -10.92 -22.91
#